data_AF-A0AAE5CRF7-F1
#
_entry.id   AF-A0AAE5CRF7-F1
#
_cell.length_a   1.000
_cell.length_b   1.000
_cell.length_c   1.000
_cell.angle_alpha   90.00
_cell.angle_beta   90.00
_cell.angle_gamma   90.00
#
_symmetry.space_group_name_H-M   'P 1'
#
loop_
_entity.id
_entity.type
_entity.pdbx_description
1 polymer ?
#
loop_
_entity_poly.entity_id
_entity_poly.type
_entity_poly.pdbx_seq_one_letter_code
_entity_poly.pdbx_strand_id
1 'polypeptide(L)'
;MDNHISIVPYSLARVAGSNQDKQDLKLAEACREFESLFLTILWRNMAKNAGVDLGPWDVLMSQSMGQVWAQGGGIGLAKVLYDQLSKSSPSDLPGDDEDGQESPMP
;
A
#
# COMPACT_ATOMS: atom_id res chain seq x y z
N MET A 1 14.21 8.79 25.49
CA MET A 1 13.47 7.74 24.75
C MET A 1 12.41 8.48 23.98
N ASP A 2 12.84 9.07 22.87
CA ASP A 2 12.12 10.14 22.20
C ASP A 2 11.51 9.57 20.93
N ASN A 3 10.37 8.90 21.09
CA ASN A 3 9.58 8.38 19.98
C ASN A 3 8.77 9.54 19.35
N HIS A 4 9.48 10.44 18.68
CA HIS A 4 8.89 11.34 17.70
C HIS A 4 8.66 10.54 16.42
N ILE A 5 7.54 9.82 16.37
CA ILE A 5 6.99 9.33 15.10
C ILE A 5 6.45 10.58 14.40
N SER A 6 7.34 11.24 13.66
CA SER A 6 6.98 12.29 12.73
C SER A 6 6.09 11.63 11.67
N ILE A 7 4.77 11.78 11.84
CA ILE A 7 3.81 11.65 10.75
C ILE A 7 4.24 12.71 9.73
N VAL A 8 5.06 12.31 8.76
CA VAL A 8 5.64 13.23 7.80
C VAL A 8 4.48 13.74 6.94
N PRO A 9 4.19 15.05 6.94
CA PRO A 9 3.21 15.59 6.02
C PRO A 9 3.75 15.40 4.61
N TYR A 10 2.85 14.99 3.71
CA TYR A 10 3.11 14.90 2.28
C TYR A 10 3.56 16.27 1.74
N SER A 11 4.87 16.50 1.63
CA SER A 11 5.43 17.58 0.82
C SER A 11 6.80 17.17 0.28
N LEU A 12 6.80 16.97 -1.04
CA LEU A 12 7.89 17.01 -2.02
C LEU A 12 9.34 16.85 -1.55
N ALA A 13 10.02 15.93 -2.25
CA ALA A 13 11.39 16.07 -2.73
C ALA A 13 12.50 16.25 -1.68
N ARG A 14 13.17 15.14 -1.37
CA ARG A 14 14.64 15.15 -1.31
C ARG A 14 15.19 14.11 -2.29
N VAL A 15 15.52 14.60 -3.48
CA VAL A 15 16.38 13.91 -4.44
C VAL A 15 17.80 13.91 -3.86
N ALA A 16 18.15 12.85 -3.14
CA ALA A 16 19.52 12.35 -2.90
C ALA A 16 19.45 11.16 -1.91
N GLY A 17 18.78 10.08 -2.30
CA GLY A 17 18.70 8.83 -1.52
C GLY A 17 19.44 7.70 -2.24
N SER A 18 20.10 6.85 -1.47
CA SER A 18 20.72 5.60 -1.93
C SER A 18 19.69 4.70 -2.63
N ASN A 19 20.15 3.67 -3.36
CA ASN A 19 19.22 2.74 -4.02
C ASN A 19 18.28 2.04 -3.01
N GLN A 20 18.72 1.87 -1.76
CA GLN A 20 17.88 1.37 -0.67
C GLN A 20 16.79 2.36 -0.28
N ASP A 21 17.08 3.66 -0.18
CA ASP A 21 16.07 4.67 0.17
C ASP A 21 14.94 4.74 -0.87
N LYS A 22 15.26 4.53 -2.16
CA LYS A 22 14.25 4.46 -3.23
C LYS A 22 13.37 3.21 -3.14
N GLN A 23 13.98 2.05 -2.83
CA GLN A 23 13.23 0.80 -2.66
C GLN A 23 12.32 0.87 -1.43
N ASP A 24 12.82 1.47 -0.35
CA ASP A 24 12.07 1.68 0.89
C ASP A 24 10.84 2.58 0.69
N LEU A 25 11.01 3.69 -0.03
CA LEU A 25 9.90 4.57 -0.42
C LEU A 25 8.85 3.83 -1.26
N LYS A 26 9.29 3.01 -2.23
CA LYS A 26 8.39 2.23 -3.08
C LYS A 26 7.62 1.17 -2.28
N LEU A 27 8.27 0.54 -1.32
CA LEU A 27 7.65 -0.42 -0.41
C LEU A 27 6.58 0.25 0.46
N ALA A 28 6.91 1.40 1.06
CA ALA A 28 5.97 2.17 1.86
C ALA A 28 4.77 2.66 1.03
N GLU A 29 5.00 3.07 -0.23
CA GLU A 29 3.94 3.47 -1.14
C GLU A 29 3.01 2.29 -1.49
N ALA A 30 3.56 1.13 -1.85
CA ALA A 30 2.78 -0.06 -2.13
C ALA A 30 1.93 -0.52 -0.93
N CYS A 31 2.49 -0.47 0.30
CA CYS A 31 1.74 -0.78 1.51
C CYS A 31 0.56 0.19 1.73
N ARG A 32 0.75 1.48 1.39
CA ARG A 32 -0.32 2.49 1.48
C ARG A 32 -1.41 2.25 0.44
N GLU A 33 -1.04 1.92 -0.79
CA GLU A 33 -1.99 1.58 -1.85
C GLU A 33 -2.83 0.36 -1.47
N PHE A 34 -2.20 -0.66 -0.88
CA PHE A 34 -2.93 -1.82 -0.36
C PHE A 34 -3.93 -1.44 0.73
N GLU A 35 -3.54 -0.60 1.70
CA GLU A 35 -4.46 -0.12 2.74
C GLU A 35 -5.65 0.64 2.13
N SER A 36 -5.43 1.44 1.07
CA SER A 36 -6.51 2.15 0.39
C SER A 36 -7.52 1.21 -0.28
N LEU A 37 -7.05 0.13 -0.91
CA LEU A 37 -7.92 -0.90 -1.50
C LEU A 37 -8.69 -1.65 -0.42
N PHE A 38 -8.01 -2.03 0.66
CA PHE A 38 -8.63 -2.67 1.81
C PHE A 38 -9.75 -1.81 2.40
N LEU A 39 -9.49 -0.52 2.66
CA LEU A 39 -10.48 0.40 3.20
C LEU A 39 -11.64 0.63 2.24
N THR A 40 -11.39 0.66 0.93
CA THR A 40 -12.44 0.73 -0.09
C THR A 40 -13.38 -0.48 0.00
N ILE A 41 -12.83 -1.69 0.09
CA ILE A 41 -13.62 -2.93 0.22
C ILE A 41 -14.37 -2.94 1.55
N LEU A 42 -13.72 -2.55 2.64
CA LEU A 42 -14.33 -2.50 3.97
C LEU A 42 -15.51 -1.52 3.99
N TRP A 43 -15.31 -0.30 3.49
CA TRP A 43 -16.37 0.70 3.38
C TRP A 43 -17.54 0.20 2.55
N ARG A 44 -17.28 -0.40 1.39
CA ARG A 44 -18.35 -0.93 0.51
C ARG A 44 -19.18 -2.02 1.21
N ASN A 45 -18.55 -2.88 2.00
CA ASN A 45 -19.26 -3.88 2.80
C ASN A 45 -20.07 -3.25 3.94
N MET A 46 -19.52 -2.24 4.62
CA MET A 46 -20.25 -1.50 5.66
C MET A 46 -21.46 -0.76 5.10
N ALA A 47 -21.30 -0.04 3.98
CA ALA A 47 -22.37 0.68 3.30
C ALA A 47 -23.50 -0.28 2.88
N LYS A 48 -23.13 -1.40 2.25
CA LYS A 48 -24.08 -2.45 1.86
C LYS A 48 -24.85 -3.02 3.07
N ASN A 49 -24.17 -3.31 4.17
CA ASN A 49 -24.80 -3.87 5.38
C ASN A 49 -25.65 -2.85 6.15
N ALA A 50 -25.31 -1.56 6.05
CA ALA A 50 -26.07 -0.46 6.64
C ALA A 50 -27.29 -0.04 5.78
N GLY A 51 -27.48 -0.64 4.61
CA GLY A 51 -28.54 -0.25 3.67
C GLY A 51 -28.29 1.12 3.02
N VAL A 52 -27.05 1.59 3.01
CA VAL A 52 -26.65 2.82 2.33
C VAL A 52 -26.49 2.49 0.84
N ASP A 53 -27.46 2.92 0.04
CA ASP A 53 -27.41 2.85 -1.42
C ASP A 53 -27.19 4.26 -1.98
N LEU A 54 -25.96 4.54 -2.44
CA LEU A 54 -25.60 5.80 -3.09
C LEU A 54 -25.86 5.75 -4.61
N GLY A 55 -26.47 4.66 -5.11
CA GLY A 55 -26.76 4.47 -6.53
C GLY A 55 -25.48 4.48 -7.38
N PRO A 56 -25.47 5.13 -8.55
CA PRO A 56 -24.31 5.17 -9.44
C PRO A 56 -23.02 5.75 -8.83
N TRP A 57 -23.15 6.53 -7.76
CA TRP A 57 -22.03 7.19 -7.09
C TRP A 57 -21.31 6.29 -6.09
N ASP A 58 -21.86 5.11 -5.76
CA ASP A 58 -21.32 4.23 -4.72
C ASP A 58 -19.87 3.80 -4.99
N VAL A 59 -19.55 3.51 -6.25
CA VAL A 59 -18.19 3.14 -6.67
C VAL A 59 -17.21 4.31 -6.53
N LEU A 60 -17.63 5.52 -6.92
CA LEU A 60 -16.77 6.71 -6.83
C LEU A 60 -16.56 7.13 -5.36
N MET A 61 -17.64 7.11 -4.58
CA MET A 61 -17.59 7.47 -3.16
C MET A 61 -16.72 6.48 -2.39
N SER A 62 -16.92 5.18 -2.58
CA SER A 62 -16.12 4.15 -1.90
C SER A 62 -14.63 4.24 -2.20
N GLN A 63 -14.24 4.49 -3.45
CA GLN A 63 -12.83 4.70 -3.81
C GLN A 63 -12.26 5.98 -3.18
N SER A 64 -13.00 7.10 -3.28
CA SER A 64 -12.55 8.38 -2.71
C SER A 64 -12.37 8.29 -1.19
N MET A 65 -13.30 7.62 -0.51
CA MET A 65 -13.26 7.46 0.95
C MET A 65 -12.09 6.58 1.37
N GLY A 66 -11.86 5.46 0.67
CA GLY A 66 -10.72 4.56 0.94
C GLY A 66 -9.37 5.26 0.75
N GLN A 67 -9.25 6.06 -0.31
CA GLN A 67 -8.03 6.82 -0.59
C GLN A 67 -7.81 7.95 0.43
N VAL A 68 -8.84 8.71 0.79
CA VAL A 68 -8.76 9.79 1.79
C VAL A 68 -8.43 9.23 3.17
N TRP A 69 -9.07 8.13 3.58
CA TRP A 69 -8.77 7.48 4.85
C TRP A 69 -7.34 6.94 4.90
N ALA A 70 -6.88 6.24 3.86
CA ALA A 70 -5.49 5.77 3.80
C ALA A 70 -4.48 6.94 3.84
N GLN A 71 -4.76 8.06 3.15
CA GLN A 71 -3.91 9.25 3.17
C GLN A 71 -3.91 9.97 4.53
N GLY A 72 -5.03 9.95 5.26
CA GLY A 72 -5.17 10.56 6.57
C GLY A 72 -4.54 9.77 7.73
N GLY A 73 -3.88 8.64 7.45
CA GLY A 73 -3.28 7.76 8.46
C GLY A 73 -3.98 6.42 8.64
N GLY A 74 -5.10 6.20 7.93
CA GLY A 74 -5.76 4.90 7.81
C GLY A 74 -6.12 4.25 9.14
N ILE A 75 -6.08 2.92 9.15
CA ILE A 75 -6.19 2.10 10.36
C ILE A 75 -4.82 1.62 10.86
N GLY A 76 -3.75 1.97 10.13
CA GLY A 76 -2.37 1.58 10.43
C GLY A 76 -1.93 0.28 9.76
N LEU A 77 -2.69 -0.26 8.81
CA LEU A 77 -2.38 -1.52 8.13
C LEU A 77 -1.12 -1.38 7.26
N ALA A 78 -0.96 -0.25 6.57
CA ALA A 78 0.23 0.01 5.76
C ALA A 78 1.51 -0.04 6.60
N LYS A 79 1.46 0.46 7.85
CA LYS A 79 2.59 0.40 8.77
C LYS A 79 2.94 -1.03 9.18
N VAL A 80 1.93 -1.85 9.51
CA VAL A 80 2.16 -3.26 9.87
C VAL A 80 2.75 -4.04 8.70
N LEU A 81 2.22 -3.82 7.49
CA LEU A 81 2.74 -4.45 6.27
C LEU A 81 4.18 -4.03 6.01
N TYR A 82 4.47 -2.74 6.08
CA TYR A 82 5.82 -2.22 5.92
C TYR A 82 6.77 -2.78 6.99
N ASP A 83 6.37 -2.82 8.27
CA ASP A 83 7.20 -3.34 9.36
C ASP A 83 7.47 -4.85 9.26
N GLN A 84 6.63 -5.60 8.53
CA GLN A 84 6.85 -7.02 8.24
C GLN A 84 7.69 -7.22 6.97
N LEU A 85 7.38 -6.48 5.91
CA LEU A 85 7.98 -6.66 4.59
C LEU A 85 9.36 -6.01 4.47
N SER A 86 9.63 -4.94 5.23
CA SER A 86 10.98 -4.34 5.34
C SER A 86 11.96 -5.22 6.10
N LYS A 87 11.46 -6.21 6.86
CA LYS A 87 12.27 -7.20 7.59
C LYS A 87 12.43 -8.51 6.84
N SER A 88 11.61 -8.78 5.83
CA SER A 88 11.77 -9.94 4.96
C SER A 88 12.86 -9.67 3.92
N SER A 89 13.76 -10.62 3.72
CA SER A 89 14.78 -10.52 2.66
C SER A 89 14.13 -10.79 1.30
N PRO A 90 14.49 -10.06 0.23
CA PRO A 90 14.05 -10.37 -1.14
C PRO A 90 14.41 -11.81 -1.57
N SER A 91 15.43 -12.41 -0.95
CA SER A 91 15.85 -13.79 -1.19
C SER A 91 14.90 -14.87 -0.63
N ASP A 92 13.92 -14.48 0.18
CA ASP A 92 12.89 -15.37 0.73
C ASP A 92 11.56 -15.31 -0.04
N LEU A 93 11.46 -14.39 -1.02
CA LEU A 93 10.32 -14.28 -1.91
C LEU A 93 10.65 -15.03 -3.21
N PRO A 94 9.86 -16.03 -3.60
CA PRO A 94 10.01 -16.63 -4.93
C PRO A 94 9.71 -15.54 -5.96
N GLY A 95 10.78 -14.99 -6.54
CA GLY A 95 10.70 -14.09 -7.69
C GLY A 95 10.30 -14.91 -8.91
N ASP A 96 9.21 -14.48 -9.54
CA ASP A 96 8.72 -14.98 -10.84
C ASP A 96 9.62 -14.39 -11.96
N ASP A 97 10.94 -14.60 -11.86
CA ASP A 97 11.90 -14.29 -12.91
C ASP A 97 11.83 -15.36 -14.01
N GLU A 98 10.64 -15.57 -14.59
CA GLU A 98 10.45 -16.30 -15.85
C GLU A 98 10.56 -15.35 -17.03
N ASP A 99 11.74 -14.76 -17.22
CA ASP A 99 12.16 -14.21 -18.52
C ASP A 99 13.10 -15.20 -19.21
N GLY A 100 12.50 -16.05 -20.05
CA GLY A 100 13.07 -16.58 -21.30
C GLY A 100 14.47 -17.16 -21.29
N GLN A 101 14.57 -18.49 -21.11
CA GLN A 101 15.62 -19.27 -21.76
C GLN A 101 15.09 -20.63 -22.22
N GLU A 102 14.49 -20.64 -23.41
CA GLU A 102 14.30 -21.84 -24.22
C GLU A 102 15.67 -22.53 -24.38
N SER A 103 15.87 -23.65 -23.70
CA SER A 103 17.02 -24.52 -23.89
C SER A 103 16.61 -25.67 -24.80
N PRO A 104 17.36 -25.97 -25.90
CA PRO A 104 16.99 -27.03 -26.82
C PRO A 104 17.15 -28.38 -26.11
N MET A 105 16.12 -29.22 -26.19
CA MET A 105 16.16 -30.57 -25.60
C MET A 105 17.16 -31.45 -26.38
N PRO A 106 18.03 -32.21 -25.69
CA PRO A 106 18.77 -33.31 -26.30
C PRO A 106 17.89 -34.55 -26.58
#